data_AF-A0A314Y3J9-F1
#
_entry.id   AF-A0A314Y3J9-F1
#
_cell.length_a   1.000
_cell.length_b   1.000
_cell.length_c   1.000
_cell.angle_alpha   90.00
_cell.angle_beta   90.00
_cell.angle_gamma   90.00
#
_symmetry.space_group_name_H-M   'P 1'
#
loop_
_entity.id
_entity.type
_entity.pdbx_description
1 polymer ?
#
loop_
_entity_poly.entity_id
_entity_poly.type
_entity_poly.pdbx_seq_one_letter_code
_entity_poly.pdbx_strand_id
1 'polypeptide(L)'
;MFYEPHNELRKDSKKWAGVYVGGKLVERIRSLTFEKVVYQQISWFDDPANSSGAIGARLSSDASTLKSLVGDALALVAQNIATILAGLIIAFTANWKLALIVLAVSPLLILQGTLQTKFLKGFVQMPRSLMYEEASQVANDAIGSIRTVASFCSEKKVMDAYQKKCDAPMKQGVRLGVVSGAGFGFSFFAMFCTNALVFYVGAILVKHGQATFEQVFKVFFALTISAMGVSQATGMAPDSNKAKDSAASIYQILDSKPKIDSSSDTGITLSTLVGEIELEHVSFKYPTRPDVQIFRDICLKMPSGKTVALVGESGVGSYDTSVGERGVQLSGGQKQRIAIARAILKDPKILLLDEATSALDAESERIVQDALDSVIVNRTTVVVAHRLTTIKGADIIAVVKNGVIAEKGSHEFLMKITDGAYASLVALHSSSST
;
A
#
# COMPACT_ATOMS: atom_id res chain seq x y z
N MET A 1 -1.66 19.00 7.19
CA MET A 1 -0.93 20.27 7.42
C MET A 1 0.13 20.39 6.33
N PHE A 2 -0.25 20.94 5.18
CA PHE A 2 0.63 21.10 4.03
C PHE A 2 1.34 22.44 4.18
N TYR A 3 2.66 22.41 4.36
CA TYR A 3 3.50 23.60 4.44
C TYR A 3 3.68 24.14 3.00
N GLU A 4 3.00 25.24 2.67
CA GLU A 4 3.33 26.06 1.50
C GLU A 4 4.54 26.94 1.86
N PRO A 5 5.71 26.79 1.23
CA PRO A 5 6.82 27.70 1.47
C PRO A 5 6.46 29.05 0.83
N HIS A 6 6.30 30.07 1.68
CA HIS A 6 6.06 31.44 1.25
C HIS A 6 7.26 31.98 0.45
N ASN A 7 6.97 32.40 -0.79
CA ASN A 7 7.64 33.43 -1.59
C ASN A 7 9.11 33.30 -2.02
N GLU A 8 9.97 32.47 -1.44
CA GLU A 8 11.39 32.42 -1.86
C GLU A 8 11.69 31.51 -3.06
N LEU A 9 10.84 30.52 -3.34
CA LEU A 9 11.03 29.57 -4.45
C LEU A 9 10.63 30.11 -5.83
N ARG A 10 10.04 31.30 -5.89
CA ARG A 10 9.47 31.88 -7.12
C ARG A 10 10.52 32.34 -8.16
N LYS A 11 11.81 32.29 -7.82
CA LYS A 11 12.92 32.74 -8.67
C LYS A 11 13.30 31.76 -9.80
N ASP A 12 13.01 30.46 -9.66
CA ASP A 12 13.27 29.44 -10.69
C ASP A 12 11.94 29.01 -11.37
N SER A 13 11.40 29.87 -12.25
CA SER A 13 10.06 29.70 -12.87
C SER A 13 9.82 28.34 -13.55
N LYS A 14 10.85 27.75 -14.17
CA LYS A 14 10.78 26.44 -14.86
C LYS A 14 10.61 25.28 -13.89
N LYS A 15 11.39 25.25 -12.79
CA LYS A 15 11.25 24.23 -11.75
C LYS A 15 9.94 24.40 -11.00
N TRP A 16 9.52 25.64 -10.79
CA TRP A 16 8.28 25.94 -10.07
C TRP A 16 7.04 25.43 -10.81
N ALA A 17 6.97 25.62 -12.14
CA ALA A 17 5.84 25.13 -12.93
C ALA A 17 5.72 23.60 -12.94
N GLY A 18 6.84 22.88 -13.17
CA GLY A 18 6.84 21.41 -13.17
C GLY A 18 6.49 20.82 -11.79
N VAL A 19 7.08 21.38 -10.72
CA VAL A 19 6.80 20.95 -9.34
C VAL A 19 5.37 21.26 -8.93
N TYR A 20 4.83 22.42 -9.33
CA TYR A 20 3.46 22.81 -9.03
C TYR A 20 2.44 21.94 -9.75
N VAL A 21 2.59 21.74 -11.07
CA VAL A 21 1.70 20.88 -11.87
C VAL A 21 1.77 19.43 -11.38
N GLY A 22 2.96 18.90 -11.13
CA GLY A 22 3.13 17.57 -10.56
C GLY A 22 2.51 17.45 -9.16
N GLY A 23 2.67 18.48 -8.32
CA GLY A 23 2.06 18.53 -6.99
C GLY A 23 0.53 18.49 -7.03
N LYS A 24 -0.09 19.33 -7.87
CA LYS A 24 -1.54 19.37 -8.07
C LYS A 24 -2.09 18.06 -8.65
N LEU A 25 -1.34 17.44 -9.57
CA LEU A 25 -1.70 16.13 -10.13
C LEU A 25 -1.74 15.04 -9.04
N VAL A 26 -0.70 14.96 -8.19
CA VAL A 26 -0.66 13.99 -7.09
C VAL A 26 -1.77 14.22 -6.07
N GLU A 27 -2.02 15.48 -5.70
CA GLU A 27 -3.11 15.85 -4.81
C GLU A 27 -4.44 15.32 -5.35
N ARG A 28 -4.73 15.57 -6.63
CA ARG A 28 -5.95 15.11 -7.29
C ARG A 28 -6.04 13.60 -7.40
N ILE A 29 -4.96 12.93 -7.82
CA ILE A 29 -4.92 11.47 -7.93
C ILE A 29 -5.17 10.82 -6.57
N ARG A 30 -4.48 11.28 -5.52
CA ARG A 30 -4.65 10.74 -4.16
C ARG A 30 -6.05 10.97 -3.64
N SER A 31 -6.61 12.16 -3.84
CA SER A 31 -7.98 12.47 -3.43
C SER A 31 -9.00 11.56 -4.11
N LEU A 32 -8.99 11.50 -5.45
CA LEU A 32 -9.95 10.70 -6.22
C LEU A 32 -9.81 9.20 -5.95
N THR A 33 -8.56 8.71 -5.85
CA THR A 33 -8.31 7.29 -5.57
C THR A 33 -8.80 6.93 -4.17
N PHE A 34 -8.50 7.77 -3.17
CA PHE A 34 -8.93 7.52 -1.80
C PHE A 34 -10.45 7.61 -1.67
N GLU A 35 -11.08 8.61 -2.29
CA GLU A 35 -12.53 8.73 -2.37
C GLU A 35 -13.16 7.46 -2.97
N LYS A 36 -12.64 6.98 -4.10
CA LYS A 36 -13.11 5.73 -4.71
C LYS A 36 -12.91 4.50 -3.83
N VAL A 37 -11.79 4.40 -3.11
CA VAL A 37 -11.55 3.32 -2.15
C VAL A 37 -12.58 3.33 -1.03
N VAL A 38 -12.90 4.48 -0.44
CA VAL A 38 -13.85 4.58 0.69
C VAL A 38 -15.25 4.12 0.31
N TYR A 39 -15.65 4.32 -0.95
CA TYR A 39 -16.95 3.88 -1.46
C TYR A 39 -16.94 2.47 -2.08
N GLN A 40 -15.83 1.73 -1.97
CA GLN A 40 -15.81 0.34 -2.40
C GLN A 40 -16.57 -0.59 -1.45
N GLN A 41 -17.13 -1.65 -2.02
CA GLN A 41 -17.82 -2.69 -1.27
C GLN A 41 -16.86 -3.54 -0.43
N ILE A 42 -17.33 -4.10 0.69
CA ILE A 42 -16.51 -4.90 1.61
C ILE A 42 -15.83 -6.08 0.89
N SER A 43 -16.54 -6.76 -0.02
CA SER A 43 -15.98 -7.90 -0.76
C SER A 43 -14.78 -7.54 -1.65
N TRP A 44 -14.58 -6.25 -1.96
CA TRP A 44 -13.39 -5.78 -2.68
C TRP A 44 -12.16 -5.74 -1.77
N PHE A 45 -12.35 -5.45 -0.48
CA PHE A 45 -11.30 -5.45 0.54
C PHE A 45 -10.93 -6.85 1.03
N ASP A 46 -11.81 -7.84 0.83
CA ASP A 46 -11.52 -9.24 1.13
C ASP A 46 -10.45 -9.84 0.17
N ASP A 47 -10.21 -9.21 -0.98
CA ASP A 47 -9.17 -9.61 -1.93
C ASP A 47 -7.77 -9.25 -1.35
N PRO A 48 -6.84 -10.22 -1.20
CA PRO A 48 -5.48 -9.95 -0.75
C PRO A 48 -4.74 -8.86 -1.55
N ALA A 49 -5.06 -8.69 -2.83
CA ALA A 49 -4.49 -7.65 -3.69
C ALA A 49 -4.89 -6.23 -3.27
N ASN A 50 -5.96 -6.08 -2.48
CA ASN A 50 -6.50 -4.81 -1.98
C ASN A 50 -6.31 -4.66 -0.47
N SER A 51 -5.28 -5.31 0.09
CA SER A 51 -4.91 -5.09 1.49
C SER A 51 -4.61 -3.62 1.80
N SER A 52 -4.74 -3.23 3.07
CA SER A 52 -4.47 -1.87 3.53
C SER A 52 -3.05 -1.40 3.19
N GLY A 53 -2.08 -2.31 3.26
CA GLY A 53 -0.69 -2.05 2.85
C GLY A 53 -0.56 -1.80 1.34
N ALA A 54 -1.22 -2.61 0.50
CA ALA A 54 -1.21 -2.43 -0.94
C ALA A 54 -1.87 -1.10 -1.35
N ILE A 55 -3.02 -0.76 -0.79
CA ILE A 55 -3.70 0.53 -1.03
C ILE A 55 -2.82 1.69 -0.57
N GLY A 56 -2.18 1.57 0.60
CA GLY A 56 -1.23 2.56 1.08
C GLY A 56 -0.05 2.77 0.13
N ALA A 57 0.47 1.69 -0.45
CA ALA A 57 1.53 1.74 -1.46
C ALA A 57 1.05 2.43 -2.76
N ARG A 58 -0.16 2.13 -3.23
CA ARG A 58 -0.78 2.79 -4.41
C ARG A 58 -0.96 4.30 -4.19
N LEU A 59 -1.53 4.69 -3.05
CA LEU A 59 -1.75 6.10 -2.70
C LEU A 59 -0.43 6.86 -2.47
N SER A 60 0.61 6.19 -1.98
CA SER A 60 1.90 6.82 -1.69
C SER A 60 2.88 6.75 -2.85
N SER A 61 3.37 5.54 -3.18
CA SER A 61 4.48 5.27 -4.10
C SER A 61 4.08 5.30 -5.58
N ASP A 62 2.91 4.78 -5.94
CA ASP A 62 2.47 4.81 -7.35
C ASP A 62 2.12 6.25 -7.76
N ALA A 63 1.39 6.96 -6.89
CA ALA A 63 1.09 8.37 -7.11
C ALA A 63 2.35 9.24 -7.20
N SER A 64 3.38 8.98 -6.38
CA SER A 64 4.64 9.72 -6.46
C SER A 64 5.45 9.40 -7.71
N THR A 65 5.40 8.15 -8.20
CA THR A 65 6.05 7.76 -9.46
C THR A 65 5.45 8.54 -10.64
N LEU A 66 4.13 8.72 -10.66
CA LEU A 66 3.46 9.56 -11.67
C LEU A 66 3.85 11.04 -11.57
N LYS A 67 4.03 11.56 -10.35
CA LYS A 67 4.53 12.92 -10.11
C LYS A 67 5.85 13.16 -10.81
N SER A 68 6.82 12.29 -10.56
CA SER A 68 8.19 12.45 -11.05
C SER A 68 8.25 12.40 -12.57
N LEU A 69 7.33 11.66 -13.21
CA LEU A 69 7.22 11.62 -14.66
C LEU A 69 6.69 12.93 -15.23
N VAL A 70 5.59 13.48 -14.68
CA VAL A 70 4.96 14.70 -15.21
C VAL A 70 5.71 15.97 -14.81
N GLY A 71 6.24 16.03 -13.60
CA GLY A 71 6.93 17.21 -13.06
C GLY A 71 8.39 17.32 -13.48
N ASP A 72 9.18 16.27 -13.26
CA ASP A 72 10.64 16.34 -13.39
C ASP A 72 11.13 15.82 -14.75
N ALA A 73 10.59 14.68 -15.21
CA ALA A 73 11.08 14.03 -16.42
C ALA A 73 10.76 14.84 -17.70
N LEU A 74 9.52 15.35 -17.84
CA LEU A 74 9.14 16.17 -19.01
C LEU A 74 9.96 17.46 -19.12
N ALA A 75 10.18 18.16 -18.01
CA ALA A 75 10.97 19.39 -17.99
C ALA A 75 12.42 19.13 -18.41
N LEU A 76 12.99 18.02 -17.94
CA LEU A 76 14.34 17.62 -18.31
C LEU A 76 14.44 17.14 -19.76
N VAL A 77 13.47 16.38 -20.27
CA VAL A 77 13.42 15.98 -21.68
C VAL A 77 13.39 17.22 -22.58
N ALA A 78 12.53 18.19 -22.27
CA ALA A 78 12.47 19.46 -23.00
C ALA A 78 13.80 20.23 -22.92
N GLN A 79 14.44 20.27 -21.74
CA GLN A 79 15.76 20.89 -21.57
C GLN A 79 16.83 20.19 -22.41
N ASN A 80 16.86 18.86 -22.41
CA ASN A 80 17.84 18.08 -23.16
C ASN A 80 17.65 18.28 -24.67
N ILE A 81 16.42 18.25 -25.18
CA ILE A 81 16.12 18.53 -26.58
C ILE A 81 16.60 19.94 -26.96
N ALA A 82 16.26 20.95 -26.16
CA ALA A 82 16.69 22.33 -26.41
C ALA A 82 18.22 22.48 -26.39
N THR A 83 18.89 21.80 -25.45
CA THR A 83 20.37 21.82 -25.32
C THR A 83 21.04 21.17 -26.53
N ILE A 84 20.53 20.02 -26.99
CA ILE A 84 21.05 19.31 -28.16
C ILE A 84 20.86 20.17 -29.42
N LEU A 85 19.66 20.74 -29.62
CA LEU A 85 19.38 21.60 -30.77
C LEU A 85 20.28 22.84 -30.77
N ALA A 86 20.38 23.55 -29.65
CA ALA A 86 21.23 24.73 -29.53
C ALA A 86 22.71 24.39 -29.75
N GLY A 87 23.20 23.29 -29.17
CA GLY A 87 24.58 22.86 -29.33
C GLY A 87 24.92 22.45 -30.76
N LEU A 88 24.01 21.78 -31.48
CA LEU A 88 24.18 21.49 -32.91
C LEU A 88 24.22 22.78 -33.74
N ILE A 89 23.27 23.71 -33.53
CA ILE A 89 23.24 24.98 -34.26
C ILE A 89 24.53 25.78 -34.06
N ILE A 90 25.01 25.89 -32.81
CA ILE A 90 26.26 26.59 -32.48
C ILE A 90 27.46 25.91 -33.14
N ALA A 91 27.52 24.57 -33.13
CA ALA A 91 28.62 23.83 -33.73
C ALA A 91 28.68 23.99 -35.26
N PHE A 92 27.55 23.84 -35.95
CA PHE A 92 27.49 23.94 -37.41
C PHE A 92 27.70 25.37 -37.93
N THR A 93 27.26 26.38 -37.17
CA THR A 93 27.52 27.80 -37.52
C THR A 93 28.97 28.21 -37.28
N ALA A 94 29.65 27.63 -36.28
CA ALA A 94 31.05 27.93 -36.00
C ALA A 94 32.00 27.33 -37.06
N ASN A 95 31.91 26.02 -37.31
CA ASN A 95 32.69 25.34 -38.34
C ASN A 95 32.06 23.99 -38.70
N TRP A 96 31.36 23.94 -39.83
CA TRP A 96 30.62 22.73 -40.25
C TRP A 96 31.52 21.51 -40.50
N LYS A 97 32.78 21.69 -40.96
CA LYS A 97 33.71 20.59 -41.20
C LYS A 97 34.13 19.93 -39.89
N LEU A 98 34.50 20.75 -38.89
CA LEU A 98 34.87 20.24 -37.57
C LEU A 98 33.66 19.65 -36.86
N ALA A 99 32.49 20.27 -36.97
CA ALA A 99 31.26 19.76 -36.39
C ALA A 99 30.90 18.36 -36.90
N LEU A 100 31.03 18.09 -38.20
CA LEU A 100 30.80 16.75 -38.76
C LEU A 100 31.76 15.70 -38.21
N ILE A 101 33.05 16.05 -38.05
CA ILE A 101 34.05 15.11 -37.52
C ILE A 101 33.76 14.79 -36.05
N VAL A 102 33.46 15.81 -35.23
CA VAL A 102 33.13 15.60 -33.82
C VAL A 102 31.79 14.89 -33.68
N LEU A 103 30.82 15.15 -34.56
CA LEU A 103 29.56 14.41 -34.59
C LEU A 103 29.76 12.94 -34.93
N ALA A 104 30.70 12.58 -35.82
CA ALA A 104 31.06 11.20 -36.10
C ALA A 104 31.68 10.48 -34.89
N VAL A 105 32.39 11.22 -34.03
CA VAL A 105 32.98 10.72 -32.77
C VAL A 105 31.96 10.72 -31.62
N SER A 106 30.88 11.50 -31.71
CA SER A 106 29.87 11.65 -30.66
C SER A 106 29.16 10.37 -30.20
N PRO A 107 28.90 9.34 -31.04
CA PRO A 107 28.34 8.07 -30.56
C PRO A 107 29.24 7.37 -29.55
N LEU A 108 30.57 7.55 -29.64
CA LEU A 108 31.52 6.99 -28.67
C LEU A 108 31.38 7.66 -27.30
N LEU A 109 31.17 8.97 -27.25
CA LEU A 109 30.91 9.73 -26.02
C LEU A 109 29.58 9.32 -25.38
N ILE A 110 28.54 9.13 -26.20
CA ILE A 110 27.22 8.66 -25.73
C ILE A 110 27.31 7.22 -25.20
N LEU A 111 28.00 6.34 -25.93
CA LEU A 111 28.22 4.95 -25.51
C LEU A 111 28.98 4.88 -24.19
N GLN A 112 30.02 5.69 -24.02
CA GLN A 112 30.75 5.78 -22.76
C GLN A 112 29.84 6.25 -21.60
N GLY A 113 29.04 7.29 -21.80
CA GLY A 113 28.12 7.80 -20.77
C GLY A 113 27.03 6.77 -20.38
N THR A 114 26.49 6.05 -21.35
CA THR A 114 25.51 4.97 -21.09
C THR A 114 26.14 3.76 -20.42
N LEU A 115 27.36 3.37 -20.81
CA LEU A 115 28.13 2.33 -20.11
C LEU A 115 28.41 2.74 -18.66
N GLN A 116 28.88 3.96 -18.42
CA GLN A 116 29.15 4.48 -17.07
C GLN A 116 27.91 4.42 -16.17
N THR A 117 26.75 4.86 -16.68
CA THR A 117 25.48 4.83 -15.94
C THR A 117 24.95 3.41 -15.75
N LYS A 118 25.12 2.51 -16.72
CA LYS A 118 24.74 1.09 -16.61
C LYS A 118 25.63 0.33 -15.63
N PHE A 119 26.93 0.61 -15.62
CA PHE A 119 27.84 0.11 -14.60
C PHE A 119 27.38 0.62 -13.23
N LEU A 120 27.25 1.93 -13.03
CA LEU A 120 26.78 2.52 -11.77
C LEU A 120 25.44 1.93 -11.27
N LYS A 121 24.44 1.82 -12.15
CA LYS A 121 23.13 1.21 -11.82
C LYS A 121 23.24 -0.30 -11.56
N GLY A 122 24.09 -1.02 -12.29
CA GLY A 122 24.39 -2.43 -12.05
C GLY A 122 24.91 -2.68 -10.62
N PHE A 123 25.68 -1.75 -10.05
CA PHE A 123 26.13 -1.80 -8.64
C PHE A 123 25.00 -1.59 -7.62
N VAL A 124 23.91 -0.93 -8.03
CA VAL A 124 22.77 -0.58 -7.16
C VAL A 124 21.64 -1.60 -7.29
N GLN A 125 21.41 -2.14 -8.49
CA GLN A 125 20.28 -3.00 -8.83
C GLN A 125 20.61 -4.49 -8.97
N MET A 126 21.88 -4.92 -8.96
CA MET A 126 22.16 -6.33 -8.62
C MET A 126 21.41 -6.63 -7.32
N PRO A 127 20.66 -7.74 -7.21
CA PRO A 127 19.52 -7.85 -6.30
C PRO A 127 19.98 -7.79 -4.84
N ARG A 128 20.15 -6.56 -4.33
CA ARG A 128 20.35 -6.28 -2.92
C ARG A 128 19.15 -6.81 -2.14
N SER A 129 17.96 -6.80 -2.74
CA SER A 129 16.80 -7.49 -2.19
C SER A 129 17.13 -8.95 -1.90
N LEU A 130 17.40 -9.80 -2.91
CA LEU A 130 17.70 -11.23 -2.67
C LEU A 130 18.92 -11.48 -1.78
N MET A 131 19.95 -10.62 -1.85
CA MET A 131 21.19 -10.81 -1.07
C MET A 131 21.01 -10.45 0.41
N TYR A 132 20.23 -9.41 0.72
CA TYR A 132 19.99 -8.96 2.08
C TYR A 132 18.66 -9.47 2.65
N GLU A 133 17.80 -10.09 1.84
CA GLU A 133 16.49 -10.60 2.25
C GLU A 133 16.61 -11.59 3.41
N GLU A 134 17.54 -12.55 3.35
CA GLU A 134 17.75 -13.48 4.45
C GLU A 134 18.23 -12.78 5.74
N ALA A 135 19.11 -11.78 5.62
CA ALA A 135 19.60 -11.03 6.77
C ALA A 135 18.49 -10.13 7.36
N SER A 136 17.73 -9.46 6.50
CA SER A 136 16.56 -8.65 6.87
C SER A 136 15.45 -9.49 7.48
N GLN A 137 15.24 -10.72 7.01
CA GLN A 137 14.28 -11.65 7.62
C GLN A 137 14.70 -12.00 9.05
N VAL A 138 15.97 -12.37 9.27
CA VAL A 138 16.49 -12.63 10.64
C VAL A 138 16.30 -11.41 11.55
N ALA A 139 16.53 -10.20 11.03
CA ALA A 139 16.31 -8.97 11.78
C ALA A 139 14.81 -8.73 12.07
N ASN A 140 13.93 -8.92 11.08
CA ASN A 140 12.48 -8.77 11.26
C ASN A 140 11.92 -9.76 12.26
N ASP A 141 12.32 -11.05 12.20
CA ASP A 141 11.88 -12.08 13.14
C ASP A 141 12.33 -11.74 14.58
N ALA A 142 13.57 -11.27 14.73
CA ALA A 142 14.11 -10.86 16.02
C ALA A 142 13.41 -9.64 16.60
N ILE A 143 13.12 -8.62 15.78
CA ILE A 143 12.42 -7.41 16.20
C ILE A 143 10.95 -7.71 16.51
N GLY A 144 10.28 -8.48 15.64
CA GLY A 144 8.89 -8.92 15.85
C GLY A 144 8.72 -9.73 17.14
N SER A 145 9.75 -10.48 17.53
CA SER A 145 9.78 -11.28 18.75
C SER A 145 10.74 -10.73 19.82
N ILE A 146 10.92 -9.40 19.90
CA ILE A 146 11.96 -8.80 20.76
C ILE A 146 11.81 -9.17 22.24
N ARG A 147 10.57 -9.33 22.72
CA ARG A 147 10.28 -9.76 24.10
C ARG A 147 10.78 -11.19 24.36
N THR A 148 10.62 -12.07 23.39
CA THR A 148 11.10 -13.46 23.44
C THR A 148 12.63 -13.51 23.43
N VAL A 149 13.26 -12.72 22.55
CA VAL A 149 14.73 -12.65 22.50
C VAL A 149 15.31 -12.18 23.84
N ALA A 150 14.72 -11.14 24.43
CA ALA A 150 15.13 -10.61 25.73
C ALA A 150 14.83 -11.57 26.89
N SER A 151 13.69 -12.27 26.88
CA SER A 151 13.35 -13.22 27.95
C SER A 151 14.28 -14.43 27.99
N PHE A 152 14.84 -14.83 26.84
CA PHE A 152 15.79 -15.92 26.72
C PHE A 152 17.26 -15.46 26.71
N CYS A 153 17.54 -14.17 26.93
CA CYS A 153 18.90 -13.57 26.88
C CYS A 153 19.71 -14.02 25.65
N SER A 154 19.03 -14.10 24.50
CA SER A 154 19.55 -14.71 23.28
C SER A 154 20.03 -13.68 22.25
N GLU A 155 20.25 -12.43 22.67
CA GLU A 155 20.66 -11.32 21.81
C GLU A 155 21.93 -11.66 21.04
N LYS A 156 22.93 -12.21 21.74
CA LYS A 156 24.21 -12.58 21.11
C LYS A 156 24.04 -13.63 20.01
N LYS A 157 23.21 -14.64 20.25
CA LYS A 157 22.93 -15.72 19.28
C LYS A 157 22.24 -15.18 18.03
N VAL A 158 21.30 -14.25 18.21
CA VAL A 158 20.62 -13.57 17.10
C VAL A 158 21.60 -12.71 16.30
N MET A 159 22.44 -11.93 17.00
CA MET A 159 23.46 -11.09 16.35
C MET A 159 24.48 -11.92 15.57
N ASP A 160 24.94 -13.05 16.10
CA ASP A 160 25.86 -13.95 15.39
C ASP A 160 25.21 -14.55 14.12
N ALA A 161 23.92 -14.90 14.19
CA ALA A 161 23.17 -15.38 13.04
C ALA A 161 23.03 -14.29 11.96
N TYR A 162 22.72 -13.06 12.35
CA TYR A 162 22.64 -11.90 11.45
C TYR A 162 23.99 -11.59 10.79
N GLN A 163 25.07 -11.56 11.58
CA GLN A 163 26.44 -11.34 11.10
C GLN A 163 26.83 -12.38 10.04
N LYS A 164 26.57 -13.66 10.31
CA LYS A 164 26.85 -14.76 9.38
C LYS A 164 26.08 -14.62 8.06
N LYS A 165 24.84 -14.13 8.10
CA LYS A 165 24.05 -13.85 6.89
C LYS A 165 24.57 -12.63 6.12
N CYS A 166 25.25 -11.70 6.77
CA CYS A 166 25.85 -10.52 6.14
C CYS A 166 27.20 -10.79 5.44
N ASP A 167 27.92 -11.87 5.79
CA ASP A 167 29.24 -12.17 5.24
C ASP A 167 29.24 -12.41 3.72
N ALA A 168 28.25 -13.12 3.20
CA ALA A 168 28.14 -13.40 1.77
C ALA A 168 27.86 -12.13 0.95
N PRO A 169 26.86 -11.29 1.32
CA PRO A 169 26.66 -9.96 0.72
C PRO A 169 27.90 -9.07 0.81
N MET A 170 28.63 -9.10 1.92
CA MET A 170 29.86 -8.32 2.09
C MET A 170 30.95 -8.73 1.09
N LYS A 171 31.26 -10.03 0.98
CA LYS A 171 32.27 -10.54 0.03
C LYS A 171 31.88 -10.26 -1.42
N GLN A 172 30.61 -10.43 -1.76
CA GLN A 172 30.10 -10.10 -3.09
C GLN A 172 30.19 -8.59 -3.36
N GLY A 173 29.83 -7.75 -2.39
CA GLY A 173 29.96 -6.30 -2.47
C GLY A 173 31.39 -5.85 -2.74
N VAL A 174 32.38 -6.46 -2.08
CA VAL A 174 33.81 -6.17 -2.33
C VAL A 174 34.24 -6.57 -3.75
N ARG A 175 33.94 -7.81 -4.17
CA ARG A 175 34.31 -8.28 -5.52
C ARG A 175 33.67 -7.43 -6.61
N LEU A 176 32.38 -7.14 -6.44
CA LEU A 176 31.63 -6.29 -7.34
C LEU A 176 32.22 -4.87 -7.34
N GLY A 177 32.55 -4.33 -6.16
CA GLY A 177 33.26 -3.06 -5.95
C GLY A 177 34.51 -2.91 -6.81
N VAL A 178 35.38 -3.93 -6.82
CA VAL A 178 36.61 -3.94 -7.63
C VAL A 178 36.29 -3.93 -9.13
N VAL A 179 35.33 -4.76 -9.58
CA VAL A 179 34.92 -4.80 -10.99
C VAL A 179 34.28 -3.48 -11.43
N SER A 180 33.50 -2.81 -10.57
CA SER A 180 33.04 -1.42 -10.78
C SER A 180 34.17 -0.47 -11.02
N GLY A 181 35.11 -0.45 -10.07
CA GLY A 181 36.16 0.55 -10.05
C GLY A 181 36.97 0.47 -11.34
N ALA A 182 37.29 -0.75 -11.76
CA ALA A 182 37.97 -1.00 -13.04
C ALA A 182 37.14 -0.53 -14.25
N GLY A 183 35.85 -0.90 -14.34
CA GLY A 183 34.99 -0.50 -15.45
C GLY A 183 34.75 1.02 -15.53
N PHE A 184 34.59 1.66 -14.37
CA PHE A 184 34.43 3.11 -14.25
C PHE A 184 35.71 3.85 -14.63
N GLY A 185 36.88 3.37 -14.13
CA GLY A 185 38.19 3.91 -14.50
C GLY A 185 38.47 3.79 -15.99
N PHE A 186 38.17 2.64 -16.60
CA PHE A 186 38.30 2.44 -18.04
C PHE A 186 37.39 3.39 -18.84
N SER A 187 36.15 3.61 -18.37
CA SER A 187 35.23 4.55 -19.02
C SER A 187 35.75 5.99 -19.01
N PHE A 188 36.37 6.44 -17.90
CA PHE A 188 37.02 7.75 -17.82
C PHE A 188 38.27 7.84 -18.72
N PHE A 189 39.08 6.78 -18.77
CA PHE A 189 40.23 6.73 -19.66
C PHE A 189 39.81 6.89 -21.13
N ALA A 190 38.79 6.13 -21.58
CA ALA A 190 38.23 6.24 -22.92
C ALA A 190 37.68 7.64 -23.23
N MET A 191 37.07 8.30 -22.23
CA MET A 191 36.61 9.70 -22.36
C MET A 191 37.76 10.65 -22.68
N PHE A 192 38.86 10.58 -21.91
CA PHE A 192 40.00 11.45 -22.10
C PHE A 192 40.72 11.16 -23.43
N CYS A 193 40.81 9.90 -23.86
CA CYS A 193 41.32 9.56 -25.19
C CYS A 193 40.47 10.16 -26.31
N THR A 194 39.15 10.10 -26.18
CA THR A 194 38.22 10.69 -27.16
C THR A 194 38.36 12.20 -27.22
N ASN A 195 38.46 12.87 -26.06
CA ASN A 195 38.71 14.31 -25.99
C ASN A 195 40.06 14.68 -26.61
N ALA A 196 41.12 13.92 -26.35
CA ALA A 196 42.43 14.13 -26.94
C ALA A 196 42.40 14.01 -28.47
N LEU A 197 41.66 13.04 -29.01
CA LEU A 197 41.47 12.88 -30.45
C LEU A 197 40.75 14.09 -31.08
N VAL A 198 39.71 14.61 -30.42
CA VAL A 198 39.00 15.81 -30.89
C VAL A 198 39.93 17.03 -30.93
N PHE A 199 40.73 17.25 -29.89
CA PHE A 199 41.71 18.34 -29.88
C PHE A 199 42.83 18.16 -30.91
N TYR A 200 43.30 16.92 -31.11
CA TYR A 200 44.32 16.62 -32.12
C TYR A 200 43.83 16.93 -33.54
N VAL A 201 42.62 16.47 -33.88
CA VAL A 201 41.98 16.81 -35.16
C VAL A 201 41.76 18.31 -35.29
N GLY A 202 41.27 18.97 -34.23
CA GLY A 202 41.11 20.42 -34.19
C GLY A 202 42.42 21.16 -34.47
N ALA A 203 43.53 20.72 -33.86
CA ALA A 203 44.86 21.30 -34.07
C ALA A 203 45.35 21.13 -35.52
N ILE A 204 45.07 19.98 -36.16
CA ILE A 204 45.36 19.76 -37.59
C ILE A 204 44.57 20.73 -38.47
N LEU A 205 43.27 20.93 -38.21
CA LEU A 205 42.46 21.87 -38.98
C LEU A 205 42.93 23.32 -38.81
N VAL A 206 43.38 23.69 -37.62
CA VAL A 206 43.99 25.01 -37.36
C VAL A 206 45.30 25.17 -38.12
N LYS A 207 46.17 24.14 -38.13
CA LYS A 207 47.44 24.17 -38.88
C LYS A 207 47.23 24.38 -40.38
N HIS A 208 46.16 23.82 -40.96
CA HIS A 208 45.82 23.99 -42.38
C HIS A 208 44.98 25.25 -42.67
N GLY A 209 44.76 26.12 -41.68
CA GLY A 209 43.98 27.35 -41.83
C GLY A 209 42.48 27.13 -42.08
N GLN A 210 41.96 25.92 -41.85
CA GLN A 210 40.55 25.57 -42.08
C GLN A 210 39.66 25.81 -40.84
N ALA A 211 40.25 26.10 -39.69
CA ALA A 211 39.56 26.47 -38.45
C ALA A 211 40.40 27.46 -37.65
N THR A 212 39.75 28.34 -36.88
CA THR A 212 40.44 29.16 -35.87
C THR A 212 40.44 28.45 -34.51
N PHE A 213 41.37 28.82 -33.63
CA PHE A 213 41.43 28.31 -32.26
C PHE A 213 40.09 28.48 -31.53
N GLU A 214 39.46 29.66 -31.66
CA GLU A 214 38.16 29.95 -31.05
C GLU A 214 37.04 29.02 -31.57
N GLN A 215 37.01 28.76 -32.88
CA GLN A 215 36.02 27.86 -33.48
C GLN A 215 36.15 26.43 -32.96
N VAL A 216 37.38 25.94 -32.74
CA VAL A 216 37.63 24.60 -32.19
C VAL A 216 37.02 24.44 -30.79
N PHE A 217 37.26 25.42 -29.91
CA PHE A 217 36.70 25.38 -28.55
C PHE A 217 35.17 25.54 -28.53
N LYS A 218 34.60 26.41 -29.38
CA LYS A 218 33.15 26.55 -29.51
C LYS A 218 32.48 25.24 -29.92
N VAL A 219 33.00 24.56 -30.94
CA VAL A 219 32.47 23.28 -31.42
C VAL A 219 32.62 22.20 -30.35
N PHE A 220 33.78 22.11 -29.71
CA PHE A 220 34.05 21.13 -28.66
C PHE A 220 33.08 21.25 -27.47
N PHE A 221 32.95 22.45 -26.89
CA PHE A 221 32.08 22.64 -25.72
C PHE A 221 30.60 22.47 -26.08
N ALA A 222 30.16 22.99 -27.23
CA ALA A 222 28.76 22.88 -27.66
C ALA A 222 28.33 21.41 -27.85
N LEU A 223 29.17 20.60 -28.51
CA LEU A 223 28.87 19.19 -28.76
C LEU A 223 29.06 18.31 -27.52
N THR A 224 30.03 18.62 -26.65
CA THR A 224 30.24 17.87 -25.39
C THR A 224 29.07 18.06 -24.43
N ILE A 225 28.59 19.31 -24.25
CA ILE A 225 27.41 19.58 -23.41
C ILE A 225 26.16 18.91 -24.00
N SER A 226 26.02 18.90 -25.33
CA SER A 226 24.93 18.18 -26.01
C SER A 226 24.99 16.67 -25.79
N ALA A 227 26.17 16.07 -25.89
CA ALA A 227 26.38 14.64 -25.65
C ALA A 227 26.08 14.26 -24.18
N MET A 228 26.44 15.11 -23.22
CA MET A 228 26.07 14.93 -21.82
C MET A 228 24.55 15.00 -21.61
N GLY A 229 23.85 15.88 -22.33
CA GLY A 229 22.37 15.94 -22.32
C GLY A 229 21.72 14.65 -22.81
N VAL A 230 22.24 14.04 -23.88
CA VAL A 230 21.77 12.74 -24.39
C VAL A 230 22.03 11.61 -23.39
N SER A 231 23.23 11.59 -22.78
CA SER A 231 23.60 10.59 -21.78
C SER A 231 22.67 10.66 -20.54
N GLN A 232 22.40 11.86 -20.04
CA GLN A 232 21.49 12.07 -18.91
C GLN A 232 20.04 11.70 -19.25
N ALA A 233 19.56 12.03 -20.46
CA ALA A 233 18.22 11.63 -20.92
C ALA A 233 18.05 10.09 -20.90
N THR A 234 19.08 9.36 -21.31
CA THR A 234 19.07 7.89 -21.31
C THR A 234 19.13 7.32 -19.89
N GLY A 235 19.89 7.94 -18.99
CA GLY A 235 19.96 7.57 -17.58
C GLY A 235 18.69 7.87 -16.78
N MET A 236 17.85 8.78 -17.28
CA MET A 236 16.65 9.27 -16.60
C MET A 236 15.34 8.85 -17.23
N ALA A 237 15.34 7.98 -18.25
CA ALA A 237 14.15 7.19 -18.51
C ALA A 237 13.83 6.47 -17.18
N PRO A 238 12.79 6.89 -16.43
CA PRO A 238 12.25 6.02 -15.40
C PRO A 238 11.89 4.74 -16.13
N ASP A 239 11.83 3.60 -15.43
CA ASP A 239 11.22 2.41 -16.02
C ASP A 239 9.83 2.84 -16.50
N SER A 240 9.71 3.13 -17.80
CA SER A 240 8.48 3.65 -18.37
C SER A 240 7.39 2.59 -18.19
N ASN A 241 7.84 1.34 -18.09
CA ASN A 241 7.10 0.20 -17.58
C ASN A 241 6.58 0.44 -16.16
N LYS A 242 7.44 0.74 -15.16
CA LYS A 242 7.00 1.06 -13.80
C LYS A 242 5.98 2.20 -13.74
N ALA A 243 6.19 3.27 -14.52
CA ALA A 243 5.21 4.36 -14.55
C ALA A 243 3.88 3.95 -15.18
N LYS A 244 3.91 3.13 -16.25
CA LYS A 244 2.70 2.51 -16.83
C LYS A 244 2.01 1.58 -15.84
N ASP A 245 2.77 0.79 -15.09
CA ASP A 245 2.25 -0.15 -14.10
C ASP A 245 1.60 0.61 -12.93
N SER A 246 2.25 1.66 -12.42
CA SER A 246 1.68 2.56 -11.40
C SER A 246 0.43 3.27 -11.91
N ALA A 247 0.41 3.71 -13.18
CA ALA A 247 -0.79 4.29 -13.79
C ALA A 247 -1.92 3.25 -13.86
N ALA A 248 -1.65 2.05 -14.37
CA ALA A 248 -2.63 0.98 -14.51
C ALA A 248 -3.22 0.57 -13.15
N SER A 249 -2.38 0.46 -12.12
CA SER A 249 -2.76 0.19 -10.73
C SER A 249 -3.74 1.25 -10.17
N ILE A 250 -3.49 2.53 -10.45
CA ILE A 250 -4.37 3.63 -10.03
C ILE A 250 -5.68 3.62 -10.84
N TYR A 251 -5.60 3.48 -12.17
CA TYR A 251 -6.78 3.44 -13.03
C TYR A 251 -7.67 2.23 -12.73
N GLN A 252 -7.09 1.09 -12.37
CA GLN A 252 -7.85 -0.09 -11.94
C GLN A 252 -8.78 0.23 -10.75
N ILE A 253 -8.36 1.10 -9.82
CA ILE A 253 -9.22 1.58 -8.74
C ILE A 253 -10.22 2.62 -9.24
N LEU A 254 -9.77 3.62 -10.00
CA LEU A 254 -10.64 4.71 -10.45
C LEU A 254 -11.77 4.24 -11.37
N ASP A 255 -11.52 3.25 -12.21
CA ASP A 255 -12.47 2.69 -13.17
C ASP A 255 -13.33 1.57 -12.56
N SER A 256 -13.00 1.13 -11.34
CA SER A 256 -13.78 0.10 -10.64
C SER A 256 -15.17 0.61 -10.28
N LYS A 257 -16.18 -0.21 -10.55
CA LYS A 257 -17.59 0.05 -10.21
C LYS A 257 -18.04 -0.95 -9.15
N PRO A 258 -18.30 -0.51 -7.90
CA PRO A 258 -18.82 -1.40 -6.87
C PRO A 258 -20.21 -1.90 -7.26
N LYS A 259 -20.55 -3.15 -6.90
CA LYS A 259 -21.92 -3.65 -7.08
C LYS A 259 -22.87 -3.00 -6.06
N ILE A 260 -22.36 -2.73 -4.87
CA ILE A 260 -23.03 -1.99 -3.80
C ILE A 260 -22.33 -0.65 -3.64
N ASP A 261 -22.87 0.38 -4.28
CA ASP A 261 -22.30 1.73 -4.24
C ASP A 261 -22.84 2.52 -3.05
N SER A 262 -21.98 2.78 -2.06
CA SER A 262 -22.35 3.58 -0.87
C SER A 262 -22.38 5.10 -1.12
N SER A 263 -21.90 5.56 -2.27
CA SER A 263 -21.96 6.98 -2.65
C SER A 263 -23.29 7.37 -3.33
N SER A 264 -24.09 6.37 -3.73
CA SER A 264 -25.34 6.60 -4.44
C SER A 264 -26.49 6.83 -3.48
N ASP A 265 -27.17 7.98 -3.58
CA ASP A 265 -28.41 8.26 -2.85
C ASP A 265 -29.66 7.62 -3.48
N THR A 266 -29.46 6.74 -4.46
CA THR A 266 -30.55 6.02 -5.13
C THR A 266 -31.11 4.93 -4.22
N GLY A 267 -32.37 5.04 -3.83
CA GLY A 267 -33.03 4.04 -3.00
C GLY A 267 -34.35 4.55 -2.43
N ILE A 268 -35.00 3.70 -1.63
CA ILE A 268 -36.21 4.07 -0.90
C ILE A 268 -35.80 4.45 0.52
N THR A 269 -36.00 5.72 0.88
CA THR A 269 -35.83 6.20 2.26
C THR A 269 -37.18 6.15 2.96
N LEU A 270 -37.32 5.26 3.94
CA LEU A 270 -38.54 5.15 4.74
C LEU A 270 -38.65 6.35 5.70
N SER A 271 -39.83 6.98 5.73
CA SER A 271 -40.13 8.08 6.67
C SER A 271 -40.29 7.61 8.12
N THR A 272 -40.64 6.34 8.32
CA THR A 272 -40.80 5.73 9.65
C THR A 272 -40.33 4.29 9.60
N LEU A 273 -39.41 3.94 10.51
CA LEU A 273 -38.84 2.59 10.62
C LEU A 273 -39.40 1.90 11.87
N VAL A 274 -40.20 0.85 11.67
CA VAL A 274 -40.75 0.01 12.75
C VAL A 274 -39.65 -0.86 13.38
N GLY A 275 -38.67 -1.29 12.58
CA GLY A 275 -37.53 -2.08 13.05
C GLY A 275 -37.76 -3.59 13.09
N GLU A 276 -38.77 -4.11 12.40
CA GLU A 276 -38.94 -5.55 12.17
C GLU A 276 -37.94 -6.03 11.09
N ILE A 277 -37.29 -7.17 11.33
CA ILE A 277 -36.32 -7.76 10.39
C ILE A 277 -36.80 -9.18 10.06
N GLU A 278 -36.84 -9.51 8.77
CA GLU A 278 -37.21 -10.84 8.29
C GLU A 278 -36.17 -11.33 7.29
N LEU A 279 -35.62 -12.51 7.55
CA LEU A 279 -34.76 -13.24 6.64
C LEU A 279 -35.63 -14.31 5.97
N GLU A 280 -35.72 -14.27 4.64
CA GLU A 280 -36.49 -15.22 3.83
C GLU A 280 -35.55 -15.97 2.90
N HIS A 281 -35.46 -17.29 3.09
CA HIS A 281 -34.71 -18.20 2.21
C HIS A 281 -33.26 -17.76 1.92
N VAL A 282 -32.58 -17.22 2.93
CA VAL A 282 -31.27 -16.59 2.76
C VAL A 282 -30.19 -17.66 2.63
N SER A 283 -29.53 -17.69 1.46
CA SER A 283 -28.36 -18.53 1.20
C SER A 283 -27.15 -17.66 0.89
N PHE A 284 -26.02 -17.91 1.57
CA PHE A 284 -24.83 -17.04 1.46
C PHE A 284 -23.51 -17.82 1.41
N LYS A 285 -22.60 -17.30 0.58
CA LYS A 285 -21.20 -17.74 0.41
C LYS A 285 -20.32 -16.49 0.33
N TYR A 286 -19.14 -16.54 0.95
CA TYR A 286 -18.13 -15.49 0.75
C TYR A 286 -17.52 -15.60 -0.65
N PRO A 287 -17.38 -14.50 -1.42
CA PRO A 287 -16.77 -14.52 -2.75
C PRO A 287 -15.34 -15.06 -2.77
N THR A 288 -14.59 -14.83 -1.68
CA THR A 288 -13.20 -15.31 -1.52
C THR A 288 -13.11 -16.81 -1.24
N ARG A 289 -14.19 -17.44 -0.78
CA ARG A 289 -14.26 -18.89 -0.49
C ARG A 289 -15.56 -19.48 -1.06
N PRO A 290 -15.70 -19.56 -2.39
CA PRO A 290 -16.95 -19.94 -3.05
C PRO A 290 -17.35 -21.40 -2.78
N ASP A 291 -16.40 -22.24 -2.39
CA ASP A 291 -16.63 -23.66 -2.12
C ASP A 291 -17.29 -23.89 -0.74
N VAL A 292 -17.22 -22.91 0.16
CA VAL A 292 -17.74 -23.02 1.52
C VAL A 292 -19.10 -22.34 1.62
N GLN A 293 -20.16 -23.12 1.79
CA GLN A 293 -21.50 -22.61 2.06
C GLN A 293 -21.64 -22.25 3.54
N ILE A 294 -21.90 -20.97 3.83
CA ILE A 294 -22.06 -20.47 5.20
C ILE A 294 -23.52 -20.59 5.66
N PHE A 295 -24.44 -19.99 4.92
CA PHE A 295 -25.88 -20.06 5.22
C PHE A 295 -26.62 -20.83 4.13
N ARG A 296 -27.49 -21.74 4.53
CA ARG A 296 -28.33 -22.59 3.66
C ARG A 296 -29.76 -22.28 4.02
N ASP A 297 -30.46 -21.56 3.16
CA ASP A 297 -31.90 -21.35 3.27
C ASP A 297 -32.38 -20.88 4.67
N ILE A 298 -31.73 -19.87 5.23
CA ILE A 298 -32.09 -19.36 6.56
C ILE A 298 -33.39 -18.56 6.47
N CYS A 299 -34.36 -18.96 7.28
CA CYS A 299 -35.60 -18.23 7.54
C CYS A 299 -35.67 -17.83 9.02
N LEU A 300 -35.64 -16.53 9.31
CA LEU A 300 -35.66 -16.02 10.68
C LEU A 300 -36.39 -14.68 10.75
N LYS A 301 -37.36 -14.59 11.65
CA LYS A 301 -38.14 -13.37 11.90
C LYS A 301 -37.76 -12.77 13.24
N MET A 302 -37.44 -11.48 13.24
CA MET A 302 -37.00 -10.71 14.40
C MET A 302 -37.99 -9.55 14.63
N PRO A 303 -38.92 -9.70 15.59
CA PRO A 303 -39.94 -8.69 15.86
C PRO A 303 -39.36 -7.37 16.37
N SER A 304 -40.09 -6.27 16.13
CA SER A 304 -39.70 -4.95 16.62
C SER A 304 -39.60 -4.91 18.16
N GLY A 305 -38.54 -4.29 18.68
CA GLY A 305 -38.33 -4.08 20.11
C GLY A 305 -37.95 -5.34 20.90
N LYS A 306 -37.66 -6.44 20.19
CA LYS A 306 -37.22 -7.71 20.79
C LYS A 306 -35.73 -7.96 20.57
N THR A 307 -35.13 -8.69 21.49
CA THR A 307 -33.73 -9.13 21.40
C THR A 307 -33.67 -10.56 20.87
N VAL A 308 -32.98 -10.74 19.74
CA VAL A 308 -32.76 -12.04 19.11
C VAL A 308 -31.28 -12.41 19.21
N ALA A 309 -30.97 -13.52 19.88
CA ALA A 309 -29.62 -14.07 19.96
C ALA A 309 -29.39 -15.13 18.89
N LEU A 310 -28.30 -14.98 18.13
CA LEU A 310 -27.79 -15.96 17.18
C LEU A 310 -26.65 -16.73 17.85
N VAL A 311 -26.79 -18.04 17.94
CA VAL A 311 -25.82 -18.93 18.59
C VAL A 311 -25.49 -20.08 17.62
N GLY A 312 -24.25 -20.53 17.54
CA GLY A 312 -23.90 -21.68 16.72
C GLY A 312 -22.68 -22.42 17.25
N GLU A 313 -22.47 -23.64 16.75
CA GLU A 313 -21.18 -24.32 16.91
C GLU A 313 -20.09 -23.44 16.29
N SER A 314 -18.94 -23.29 16.95
CA SER A 314 -17.80 -22.47 16.49
C SER A 314 -17.24 -22.95 15.14
N GLY A 315 -17.96 -22.64 14.06
CA GLY A 315 -17.62 -22.99 12.68
C GLY A 315 -17.48 -21.77 11.78
N VAL A 316 -17.74 -20.57 12.28
CA VAL A 316 -17.70 -19.36 11.47
C VAL A 316 -17.00 -18.23 12.24
N GLY A 317 -15.67 -18.26 12.21
CA GLY A 317 -14.88 -17.05 12.41
C GLY A 317 -14.36 -16.78 13.83
N SER A 318 -13.70 -17.75 14.48
CA SER A 318 -12.63 -17.34 15.40
C SER A 318 -11.54 -16.68 14.54
N TYR A 319 -11.63 -15.36 14.41
CA TYR A 319 -10.74 -14.59 13.57
C TYR A 319 -9.43 -14.38 14.31
N ASP A 320 -8.43 -15.16 13.92
CA ASP A 320 -7.02 -14.87 14.15
C ASP A 320 -6.62 -13.64 13.29
N THR A 321 -7.25 -12.49 13.54
CA THR A 321 -6.92 -11.23 12.88
C THR A 321 -5.91 -10.50 13.75
N SER A 322 -4.69 -10.38 13.25
CA SER A 322 -3.66 -9.58 13.91
C SER A 322 -4.16 -8.15 14.10
N VAL A 323 -4.19 -7.72 15.36
CA VAL A 323 -4.54 -6.35 15.77
C VAL A 323 -3.47 -5.40 15.25
N GLY A 324 -3.90 -4.41 14.48
CA GLY A 324 -3.04 -3.47 13.80
C GLY A 324 -2.11 -2.66 14.73
N GLU A 325 -1.01 -2.23 14.13
CA GLU A 325 0.05 -1.46 14.76
C GLU A 325 -0.23 0.04 14.67
N ARG A 326 -0.28 0.71 15.85
CA ARG A 326 -0.03 2.16 16.11
C ARG A 326 -0.45 2.54 17.55
N GLY A 327 0.23 1.98 18.54
CA GLY A 327 0.29 2.44 19.94
C GLY A 327 -0.81 3.37 20.48
N VAL A 328 -2.04 2.88 20.67
CA VAL A 328 -3.05 3.55 21.51
C VAL A 328 -3.36 2.70 22.74
N GLN A 329 -3.10 3.29 23.91
CA GLN A 329 -3.22 2.75 25.27
C GLN A 329 -4.68 2.58 25.74
N LEU A 330 -5.57 2.00 24.92
CA LEU A 330 -6.93 1.69 25.36
C LEU A 330 -7.13 0.19 25.51
N SER A 331 -7.58 -0.24 26.70
CA SER A 331 -8.00 -1.61 26.94
C SER A 331 -9.17 -1.98 26.03
N GLY A 332 -9.41 -3.28 25.81
CA GLY A 332 -10.56 -3.77 25.04
C GLY A 332 -11.87 -3.13 25.52
N GLY A 333 -12.08 -3.07 26.84
CA GLY A 333 -13.26 -2.46 27.47
C GLY A 333 -13.42 -0.98 27.19
N GLN A 334 -12.32 -0.22 27.14
CA GLN A 334 -12.39 1.20 26.82
C GLN A 334 -12.81 1.44 25.36
N LYS A 335 -12.28 0.64 24.42
CA LYS A 335 -12.69 0.71 23.00
C LYS A 335 -14.17 0.34 22.84
N GLN A 336 -14.62 -0.68 23.56
CA GLN A 336 -16.02 -1.12 23.58
C GLN A 336 -16.96 0.01 24.04
N ARG A 337 -16.62 0.67 25.15
CA ARG A 337 -17.45 1.78 25.68
C ARG A 337 -17.57 2.94 24.72
N ILE A 338 -16.51 3.28 23.99
CA ILE A 338 -16.57 4.33 22.95
C ILE A 338 -17.49 3.89 21.80
N ALA A 339 -17.44 2.62 21.39
CA ALA A 339 -18.34 2.10 20.37
C ALA A 339 -19.81 2.16 20.83
N ILE A 340 -20.10 1.80 22.08
CA ILE A 340 -21.43 1.89 22.69
C ILE A 340 -21.91 3.35 22.74
N ALA A 341 -21.06 4.27 23.21
CA ALA A 341 -21.39 5.69 23.24
C ALA A 341 -21.71 6.24 21.83
N ARG A 342 -20.97 5.81 20.80
CA ARG A 342 -21.28 6.15 19.39
C ARG A 342 -22.63 5.59 18.94
N ALA A 343 -23.00 4.39 19.38
CA ALA A 343 -24.30 3.80 19.09
C ALA A 343 -25.43 4.59 19.78
N ILE A 344 -25.25 4.97 21.05
CA ILE A 344 -26.21 5.81 21.79
C ILE A 344 -26.46 7.14 21.07
N LEU A 345 -25.38 7.83 20.67
CA LEU A 345 -25.49 9.14 19.98
C LEU A 345 -26.23 9.06 18.65
N LYS A 346 -26.14 7.92 17.95
CA LYS A 346 -26.84 7.70 16.68
C LYS A 346 -28.32 7.34 16.86
N ASP A 347 -28.71 6.91 18.06
CA ASP A 347 -30.05 6.44 18.42
C ASP A 347 -30.72 5.49 17.38
N PRO A 348 -30.09 4.37 17.00
CA PRO A 348 -30.62 3.49 15.96
C PRO A 348 -31.85 2.69 16.42
N LYS A 349 -32.82 2.46 15.52
CA LYS A 349 -33.98 1.56 15.78
C LYS A 349 -33.59 0.07 15.80
N ILE A 350 -32.53 -0.28 15.08
CA ILE A 350 -31.97 -1.63 14.98
C ILE A 350 -30.54 -1.59 15.50
N LEU A 351 -30.22 -2.44 16.47
CA LEU A 351 -28.90 -2.57 17.06
C LEU A 351 -28.33 -3.95 16.73
N LEU A 352 -27.09 -3.99 16.22
CA LEU A 352 -26.36 -5.22 15.96
C LEU A 352 -25.18 -5.30 16.94
N LEU A 353 -25.13 -6.37 17.72
CA LEU A 353 -24.07 -6.63 18.70
C LEU A 353 -23.33 -7.89 18.28
N ASP A 354 -22.16 -7.70 17.67
CA ASP A 354 -21.30 -8.80 17.22
C ASP A 354 -20.18 -9.02 18.24
N GLU A 355 -20.29 -10.12 18.99
CA GLU A 355 -19.34 -10.53 20.03
C GLU A 355 -18.89 -9.43 21.00
N ALA A 356 -19.82 -8.56 21.42
CA ALA A 356 -19.49 -7.33 22.13
C ALA A 356 -18.77 -7.50 23.50
N THR A 357 -18.64 -8.72 24.01
CA THR A 357 -18.02 -9.06 25.29
C THR A 357 -16.89 -10.10 25.19
N SER A 358 -16.49 -10.53 23.99
CA SER A 358 -15.52 -11.63 23.82
C SER A 358 -14.08 -11.26 24.20
N ALA A 359 -13.68 -10.00 24.01
CA ALA A 359 -12.30 -9.53 24.25
C ALA A 359 -12.12 -8.74 25.57
N LEU A 360 -12.96 -8.98 26.58
CA LEU A 360 -12.98 -8.23 27.85
C LEU A 360 -12.52 -9.07 29.05
N ASP A 361 -11.78 -8.43 29.96
CA ASP A 361 -11.57 -8.94 31.31
C ASP A 361 -12.86 -8.88 32.14
N ALA A 362 -12.94 -9.68 33.20
CA ALA A 362 -14.17 -9.87 33.99
C ALA A 362 -14.68 -8.58 34.66
N GLU A 363 -13.80 -7.65 35.04
CA GLU A 363 -14.19 -6.37 35.64
C GLU A 363 -14.77 -5.43 34.59
N SER A 364 -14.06 -5.26 33.46
CA SER A 364 -14.52 -4.44 32.34
C SER A 364 -15.81 -4.97 31.71
N GLU A 365 -15.99 -6.29 31.67
CA GLU A 365 -17.16 -6.94 31.10
C GLU A 365 -18.45 -6.52 31.80
N ARG A 366 -18.48 -6.54 33.14
CA ARG A 366 -19.69 -6.19 33.90
C ARG A 366 -20.14 -4.76 33.59
N ILE A 367 -19.20 -3.83 33.56
CA ILE A 367 -19.48 -2.41 33.26
C ILE A 367 -19.98 -2.24 31.82
N VAL A 368 -19.40 -2.98 30.87
CA VAL A 368 -19.83 -2.95 29.46
C VAL A 368 -21.22 -3.58 29.31
N GLN A 369 -21.51 -4.66 30.03
CA GLN A 369 -22.80 -5.33 29.99
C GLN A 369 -23.91 -4.42 30.54
N ASP A 370 -23.69 -3.75 31.68
CA ASP A 370 -24.63 -2.77 32.22
C ASP A 370 -24.93 -1.64 31.21
N ALA A 371 -23.90 -1.20 30.49
CA ALA A 371 -24.08 -0.22 29.42
C ALA A 371 -24.88 -0.80 28.24
N LEU A 372 -24.60 -2.03 27.80
CA LEU A 372 -25.36 -2.70 26.73
C LEU A 372 -26.83 -2.86 27.09
N ASP A 373 -27.13 -3.31 28.31
CA ASP A 373 -28.51 -3.52 28.79
C ASP A 373 -29.31 -2.22 28.74
N SER A 374 -28.69 -1.09 29.08
CA SER A 374 -29.33 0.23 28.98
C SER A 374 -29.62 0.66 27.54
N VAL A 375 -28.78 0.25 26.58
CA VAL A 375 -28.91 0.64 25.17
C VAL A 375 -29.90 -0.24 24.42
N ILE A 376 -30.08 -1.49 24.84
CA ILE A 376 -30.99 -2.46 24.20
C ILE A 376 -32.46 -2.06 24.35
N VAL A 377 -32.82 -1.34 25.43
CA VAL A 377 -34.21 -0.97 25.73
C VAL A 377 -34.86 -0.21 24.56
N ASN A 378 -36.07 -0.64 24.17
CA ASN A 378 -36.87 -0.07 23.07
C ASN A 378 -36.21 -0.11 21.68
N ARG A 379 -35.26 -1.02 21.45
CA ARG A 379 -34.64 -1.25 20.14
C ARG A 379 -34.81 -2.71 19.73
N THR A 380 -34.93 -2.95 18.43
CA THR A 380 -34.73 -4.32 17.91
C THR A 380 -33.25 -4.63 17.99
N THR A 381 -32.88 -5.68 18.72
CA THR A 381 -31.46 -6.01 18.93
C THR A 381 -31.17 -7.40 18.40
N VAL A 382 -30.13 -7.52 17.56
CA VAL A 382 -29.58 -8.80 17.13
C VAL A 382 -28.23 -8.98 17.81
N VAL A 383 -28.07 -10.08 18.53
CA VAL A 383 -26.85 -10.37 19.28
C VAL A 383 -26.21 -11.64 18.75
N VAL A 384 -24.97 -11.56 18.30
CA VAL A 384 -24.09 -12.72 18.09
C VAL A 384 -23.22 -12.81 19.34
N ALA A 385 -23.43 -13.84 20.15
CA ALA A 385 -22.73 -13.98 21.42
C ALA A 385 -22.17 -15.39 21.59
N HIS A 386 -20.95 -15.44 22.13
CA HIS A 386 -20.38 -16.66 22.69
C HIS A 386 -20.73 -16.81 24.18
N ARG A 387 -20.91 -15.73 24.93
CA ARG A 387 -21.13 -15.81 26.39
C ARG A 387 -22.57 -16.17 26.75
N LEU A 388 -22.71 -17.16 27.63
CA LEU A 388 -24.00 -17.69 28.08
C LEU A 388 -24.86 -16.63 28.81
N THR A 389 -24.23 -15.72 29.54
CA THR A 389 -24.90 -14.62 30.26
C THR A 389 -25.69 -13.73 29.31
N THR A 390 -25.08 -13.32 28.20
CA THR A 390 -25.71 -12.48 27.17
C THR A 390 -26.80 -13.25 26.41
N ILE A 391 -26.60 -14.54 26.15
CA ILE A 391 -27.58 -15.38 25.43
C ILE A 391 -28.86 -15.61 26.26
N LYS A 392 -28.72 -15.85 27.58
CA LYS A 392 -29.87 -16.11 28.47
C LYS A 392 -30.85 -14.94 28.56
N GLY A 393 -30.37 -13.71 28.39
CA GLY A 393 -31.19 -12.50 28.45
C GLY A 393 -32.01 -12.20 27.18
N ALA A 394 -31.86 -12.98 26.11
CA ALA A 394 -32.56 -12.73 24.85
C ALA A 394 -34.01 -13.22 24.88
N ASP A 395 -34.92 -12.48 24.24
CA ASP A 395 -36.32 -12.87 24.08
C ASP A 395 -36.45 -14.12 23.19
N ILE A 396 -35.65 -14.18 22.13
CA ILE A 396 -35.63 -15.27 21.16
C ILE A 396 -34.18 -15.69 20.94
N ILE A 397 -33.91 -16.99 21.01
CA ILE A 397 -32.62 -17.58 20.70
C ILE A 397 -32.81 -18.41 19.45
N ALA A 398 -31.96 -18.20 18.44
CA ALA A 398 -31.91 -18.96 17.21
C ALA A 398 -30.56 -19.68 17.12
N VAL A 399 -30.59 -21.02 17.09
CA VAL A 399 -29.40 -21.86 17.01
C VAL A 399 -29.11 -22.20 15.55
N VAL A 400 -27.96 -21.78 15.06
CA VAL A 400 -27.45 -22.05 13.72
C VAL A 400 -26.57 -23.29 13.77
N LYS A 401 -26.91 -24.32 12.97
CA LYS A 401 -26.11 -25.53 12.81
C LYS A 401 -26.03 -25.91 11.34
N ASN A 402 -24.82 -26.17 10.83
CA ASN A 402 -24.58 -26.49 9.40
C ASN A 402 -25.20 -25.46 8.42
N GLY A 403 -25.30 -24.20 8.84
CA GLY A 403 -25.84 -23.11 8.04
C GLY A 403 -27.36 -22.99 8.00
N VAL A 404 -28.12 -23.80 8.75
CA VAL A 404 -29.58 -23.70 8.91
C VAL A 404 -29.95 -23.32 10.35
N ILE A 405 -31.16 -22.78 10.56
CA ILE A 405 -31.72 -22.61 11.92
C ILE A 405 -32.20 -23.98 12.40
N ALA A 406 -31.46 -24.59 13.32
CA ALA A 406 -31.79 -25.89 13.90
C ALA A 406 -32.88 -25.78 14.98
N GLU A 407 -32.80 -24.75 15.83
CA GLU A 407 -33.72 -24.55 16.95
C GLU A 407 -34.03 -23.07 17.11
N LYS A 408 -35.26 -22.75 17.56
CA LYS A 408 -35.64 -21.39 17.95
C LYS A 408 -36.57 -21.38 19.15
N GLY A 409 -36.39 -20.44 20.07
CA GLY A 409 -37.27 -20.28 21.23
C GLY A 409 -36.66 -19.46 22.36
N SER A 410 -37.35 -19.38 23.50
CA SER A 410 -36.78 -18.79 24.71
C SER A 410 -35.79 -19.75 25.38
N HIS A 411 -34.94 -19.23 26.27
CA HIS A 411 -33.99 -20.04 27.03
C HIS A 411 -34.65 -21.24 27.73
N GLU A 412 -35.75 -20.99 28.44
CA GLU A 412 -36.48 -22.03 29.19
C GLU A 412 -37.11 -23.10 28.29
N PHE A 413 -37.54 -22.72 27.08
CA PHE A 413 -38.10 -23.65 26.11
C PHE A 413 -37.01 -24.54 25.53
N LEU A 414 -35.90 -23.95 25.09
CA LEU A 414 -34.80 -24.68 24.46
C LEU A 414 -34.07 -25.62 25.44
N MET A 415 -33.99 -25.27 26.72
CA MET A 415 -33.41 -26.15 27.76
C MET A 415 -34.25 -27.41 28.05
N LYS A 416 -35.55 -27.41 27.70
CA LYS A 416 -36.44 -28.57 27.90
C LYS A 416 -36.38 -29.58 26.75
N ILE A 417 -35.74 -29.23 25.64
CA ILE A 417 -35.58 -30.12 24.48
C ILE A 417 -34.53 -31.17 24.84
N THR A 418 -34.94 -32.44 24.95
CA THR A 418 -34.04 -33.58 25.14
C THR A 418 -33.12 -33.71 23.93
N ASP A 419 -31.80 -33.79 24.17
CA ASP A 419 -30.74 -33.80 23.14
C ASP A 419 -30.74 -32.57 22.20
N GLY A 420 -31.23 -31.43 22.70
CA GLY A 420 -31.24 -30.17 21.95
C GLY A 420 -29.83 -29.61 21.68
N ALA A 421 -29.65 -29.00 20.51
CA ALA A 421 -28.42 -28.32 20.11
C ALA A 421 -28.08 -27.16 21.06
N TYR A 422 -29.10 -26.39 21.49
CA TYR A 422 -28.91 -25.33 22.48
C TYR A 422 -28.44 -25.88 23.83
N ALA A 423 -29.15 -26.86 24.39
CA ALA A 423 -28.83 -27.45 25.69
C ALA A 423 -27.41 -28.05 25.71
N SER A 424 -27.00 -28.69 24.61
CA SER A 424 -25.64 -29.21 24.42
C SER A 424 -24.58 -28.09 24.44
N LEU A 425 -24.83 -26.97 23.76
CA LEU A 425 -23.94 -25.80 23.78
C LEU A 425 -23.82 -25.19 25.18
N VAL A 426 -24.94 -25.11 25.92
CA VAL A 426 -24.94 -24.61 27.31
C VAL A 426 -24.14 -25.52 28.25
N ALA A 427 -24.28 -26.84 28.11
CA ALA A 427 -23.54 -27.82 28.89
C ALA A 427 -22.03 -27.72 28.64
N LEU A 428 -21.63 -27.61 27.36
CA LEU A 428 -20.23 -27.38 26.96
C LEU A 428 -19.66 -26.10 27.58
N HIS A 429 -20.38 -24.97 27.49
CA HIS A 429 -19.90 -23.71 28.06
C HIS A 429 -19.75 -23.76 29.59
N SER A 430 -20.70 -24.42 30.26
CA SER A 430 -20.68 -24.57 31.72
C SER A 430 -19.51 -25.43 32.20
N SER A 431 -19.10 -26.45 31.41
CA SER A 431 -17.92 -27.28 31.70
C SER A 431 -16.58 -26.59 31.46
N SER A 432 -16.55 -25.56 30.61
CA SER A 432 -15.34 -24.79 30.28
C SER A 432 -15.03 -23.64 31.25
N SER A 433 -15.98 -23.30 32.12
CA SER A 433 -15.88 -22.20 33.10
C SER A 433 -15.53 -22.66 34.52
N THR A 434 -15.27 -23.95 34.70
CA THR A 434 -14.68 -24.58 35.91
C THR A 434 -13.29 -25.07 35.58
#